data_AF-A0A9D8PKD3-F1
#
_entry.id   AF-A0A9D8PKD3-F1
#
_cell.length_a   1.000
_cell.length_b   1.000
_cell.length_c   1.000
_cell.angle_alpha   90.00
_cell.angle_beta   90.00
_cell.angle_gamma   90.00
#
_symmetry.space_group_name_H-M   'P 1'
#
loop_
_entity.id
_entity.type
_entity.pdbx_description
1 polymer ?
#
loop_
_entity_poly.entity_id
_entity_poly.type
_entity_poly.pdbx_seq_one_letter_code
_entity_poly.pdbx_strand_id
1 'polypeptide(L)'
;ARMLVVFIIILFVLIAVDKLTHLYAPARGATLYMLAGPYSWIFWFLQIGLVVVIPLAILCNPRWRNSIGAIVLASLSVVIGVFFERYYLVIPGAAYPMAFYPGKIEGVYGAVGHFPLSIAEFGLSIGIFAMLALMFILGLRYLDTLPPVEAKEPATASLEGPAAASEQTSAA
;
A
#
# COMPACT_ATOMS: atom_id res chain seq x y z
N ALA A 1 -10.83 -8.25 2.78
CA ALA A 1 -11.42 -6.98 3.27
C ALA A 1 -10.88 -6.57 4.64
N ARG A 2 -11.06 -7.35 5.73
CA ARG A 2 -10.63 -6.94 7.09
C ARG A 2 -9.14 -6.60 7.20
N MET A 3 -8.25 -7.44 6.66
CA MET A 3 -6.81 -7.17 6.66
C MET A 3 -6.46 -5.89 5.90
N LEU A 4 -7.11 -5.63 4.76
CA LEU A 4 -6.87 -4.46 3.95
C LEU A 4 -7.20 -3.16 4.71
N VAL A 5 -8.28 -3.15 5.51
CA VAL A 5 -8.60 -2.02 6.40
C VAL A 5 -7.51 -1.80 7.45
N VAL A 6 -7.04 -2.88 8.09
CA VAL A 6 -5.97 -2.80 9.10
C VAL A 6 -4.70 -2.21 8.49
N PHE A 7 -4.30 -2.66 7.30
CA PHE A 7 -3.14 -2.12 6.61
C PHE A 7 -3.29 -0.64 6.26
N ILE A 8 -4.47 -0.20 5.80
CA ILE A 8 -4.72 1.23 5.53
C ILE A 8 -4.60 2.07 6.80
N ILE A 9 -5.14 1.60 7.93
CA ILE A 9 -5.06 2.31 9.21
C ILE A 9 -3.60 2.43 9.66
N ILE A 10 -2.84 1.34 9.62
CA ILE A 10 -1.42 1.34 9.97
C ILE A 10 -0.66 2.31 9.07
N LEU A 11 -0.88 2.25 7.76
CA LEU A 11 -0.23 3.12 6.78
C LEU A 11 -0.56 4.59 7.05
N PHE A 12 -1.83 4.92 7.33
CA PHE A 12 -2.23 6.28 7.68
C PHE A 12 -1.54 6.79 8.95
N VAL A 13 -1.44 5.94 9.99
CA VAL A 13 -0.72 6.29 11.22
C VAL A 13 0.75 6.55 10.94
N LEU A 14 1.41 5.73 10.12
CA LEU A 14 2.81 5.94 9.74
C LEU A 14 3.01 7.25 8.97
N ILE A 15 2.13 7.58 8.02
CA ILE A 15 2.18 8.87 7.32
C ILE A 15 2.01 10.03 8.32
N ALA A 16 1.05 9.93 9.23
CA ALA A 16 0.79 10.97 10.21
C ALA A 16 1.99 11.21 11.13
N VAL A 17 2.61 10.14 11.64
CA VAL A 17 3.82 10.21 12.46
C VAL A 17 4.99 10.81 11.68
N ASP A 18 5.19 10.38 10.43
CA ASP A 18 6.24 10.93 9.55
C ASP A 18 6.08 12.45 9.39
N LYS A 19 4.88 12.92 9.01
CA LYS A 19 4.64 14.36 8.78
C LYS A 19 4.69 15.16 10.07
N LEU A 20 4.19 14.62 11.18
CA LEU A 20 4.25 15.30 12.47
C LEU A 20 5.70 15.47 12.95
N THR A 21 6.52 14.42 12.82
CA THR A 21 7.93 14.44 13.22
C THR A 21 8.72 15.47 12.42
N HIS A 22 8.52 15.51 11.09
CA HIS A 22 9.18 16.48 10.24
C HIS A 22 8.66 17.91 10.43
N LEU A 23 7.39 18.08 10.79
CA LEU A 23 6.82 19.40 11.09
C LEU A 23 7.31 19.96 12.43
N TYR A 24 7.60 19.08 13.39
CA TYR A 24 8.15 19.45 14.70
C TYR A 24 9.59 19.98 14.61
N ALA A 25 10.37 19.49 13.64
CA ALA A 25 11.75 19.94 13.45
C ALA A 25 11.82 21.45 13.15
N PRO A 26 12.79 22.20 13.71
CA PRO A 26 12.97 23.62 13.38
C PRO A 26 13.16 23.87 11.88
N ALA A 27 13.81 22.94 11.18
CA ALA A 27 14.04 22.95 9.74
C ALA A 27 12.85 22.39 8.93
N ARG A 28 11.62 22.83 9.23
CA ARG A 28 10.36 22.36 8.61
C ARG A 28 10.06 22.91 7.21
N GLY A 29 10.96 23.68 6.60
CA GLY A 29 10.74 24.34 5.31
C GLY A 29 10.39 23.35 4.18
N ALA A 30 11.12 22.23 4.11
CA ALA A 30 10.87 21.16 3.15
C ALA A 30 9.48 20.53 3.37
N THR A 31 9.11 20.27 4.62
CA THR A 31 7.82 19.67 4.98
C THR A 31 6.65 20.58 4.62
N LEU A 32 6.78 21.88 4.89
CA LEU A 32 5.78 22.88 4.52
C LEU A 32 5.66 23.01 3.00
N TYR A 33 6.77 22.95 2.26
CA TYR A 33 6.74 22.90 0.80
C TYR A 33 6.01 21.67 0.27
N MET A 34 6.21 20.51 0.89
CA MET A 34 5.51 19.29 0.50
C MET A 34 4.00 19.34 0.85
N LEU A 35 3.62 19.89 2.00
CA LEU A 35 2.23 19.91 2.49
C LEU A 35 1.38 21.08 1.96
N ALA A 36 2.00 22.23 1.67
CA ALA A 36 1.31 23.47 1.28
C ALA A 36 1.88 24.10 0.00
N GLY A 37 2.95 23.55 -0.59
CA GLY A 37 3.53 24.04 -1.83
C GLY A 37 2.82 23.54 -3.09
N PRO A 38 3.45 23.69 -4.27
CA PRO A 38 2.84 23.39 -5.57
C PRO A 38 2.41 21.92 -5.75
N TYR A 39 3.07 20.99 -5.06
CA TYR A 39 2.78 19.55 -5.13
C TYR A 39 1.87 19.04 -4.00
N SER A 40 1.36 19.93 -3.15
CA SER A 40 0.50 19.57 -2.01
C SER A 40 -0.78 18.85 -2.41
N TRP A 41 -1.32 19.13 -3.60
CA TRP A 41 -2.52 18.47 -4.12
C TRP A 41 -2.35 16.95 -4.24
N ILE A 42 -1.14 16.46 -4.53
CA ILE A 42 -0.83 15.02 -4.61
C ILE A 42 -0.99 14.39 -3.23
N PHE A 43 -0.53 15.05 -2.18
CA PHE A 43 -0.71 14.59 -0.81
C PHE A 43 -2.19 14.56 -0.41
N TRP A 44 -2.89 15.69 -0.56
CA TRP A 44 -4.26 15.79 -0.06
C TRP A 44 -5.26 14.96 -0.86
N PHE A 45 -5.19 14.99 -2.19
CA PHE A 45 -6.17 14.30 -3.04
C PHE A 45 -5.76 12.86 -3.34
N LEU A 46 -4.50 12.62 -3.71
CA LEU A 46 -4.08 11.28 -4.13
C LEU A 46 -3.67 10.43 -2.93
N GLN A 47 -2.83 10.92 -2.02
CA GLN A 47 -2.43 10.12 -0.86
C GLN A 47 -3.58 10.00 0.16
N ILE A 48 -4.07 11.10 0.72
CA ILE A 48 -5.14 11.04 1.73
C ILE A 48 -6.48 10.61 1.09
N GLY A 49 -6.87 11.22 -0.03
CA GLY A 49 -8.12 10.87 -0.71
C GLY A 49 -8.14 9.43 -1.22
N LEU A 50 -7.17 9.04 -2.05
CA LEU A 50 -7.24 7.81 -2.82
C LEU A 50 -6.71 6.57 -2.07
N VAL A 51 -5.78 6.73 -1.12
CA VAL A 51 -5.27 5.61 -0.29
C VAL A 51 -6.10 5.42 0.97
N VAL A 52 -6.57 6.51 1.60
CA VAL A 52 -7.24 6.42 2.91
C VAL A 52 -8.74 6.59 2.76
N VAL A 53 -9.22 7.74 2.25
CA VAL A 53 -10.65 8.09 2.28
C VAL A 53 -11.50 7.19 1.39
N ILE A 54 -11.12 7.01 0.12
CA ILE A 54 -11.91 6.21 -0.84
C ILE A 54 -12.02 4.75 -0.39
N PRO A 55 -10.91 4.06 -0.04
CA PRO A 55 -11.00 2.68 0.40
C PRO A 55 -11.77 2.53 1.72
N LEU A 56 -11.55 3.41 2.72
CA LEU A 56 -12.33 3.36 3.96
C LEU A 56 -13.82 3.60 3.69
N ALA A 57 -14.19 4.57 2.86
CA ALA A 57 -15.58 4.86 2.54
C ALA A 57 -16.30 3.62 1.94
N ILE A 58 -15.60 2.88 1.07
CA ILE A 58 -16.13 1.66 0.47
C ILE A 58 -16.23 0.52 1.50
N LEU A 59 -15.21 0.34 2.34
CA LEU A 59 -15.12 -0.79 3.30
C LEU A 59 -15.94 -0.58 4.58
N CYS A 60 -16.14 0.66 5.01
CA CYS A 60 -16.97 1.00 6.17
C CYS A 60 -18.47 0.97 5.84
N ASN A 61 -18.86 1.10 4.57
CA ASN A 61 -20.26 1.04 4.17
C ASN A 61 -20.76 -0.43 4.17
N PRO A 62 -21.71 -0.80 5.06
CA PRO A 62 -22.15 -2.19 5.23
C PRO A 62 -22.76 -2.80 3.96
N ARG A 63 -23.29 -1.96 3.06
CA ARG A 63 -23.89 -2.39 1.79
C ARG A 63 -22.85 -2.74 0.71
N TRP A 64 -21.64 -2.18 0.80
CA TRP A 64 -20.59 -2.30 -0.22
C TRP A 64 -19.47 -3.24 0.22
N ARG A 65 -19.25 -3.41 1.53
CA ARG A 65 -18.20 -4.26 2.10
C ARG A 65 -18.24 -5.73 1.66
N ASN A 66 -19.41 -6.26 1.29
CA ASN A 66 -19.57 -7.67 0.90
C ASN A 66 -19.61 -7.89 -0.62
N SER A 67 -19.61 -6.84 -1.44
CA SER A 67 -19.60 -7.02 -2.90
C SER A 67 -18.18 -7.16 -3.42
N ILE A 68 -17.95 -8.19 -4.24
CA ILE A 68 -16.63 -8.47 -4.82
C ILE A 68 -16.15 -7.26 -5.64
N GLY A 69 -17.05 -6.65 -6.44
CA GLY A 69 -16.72 -5.49 -7.26
C GLY A 69 -16.25 -4.28 -6.45
N ALA A 70 -16.88 -3.99 -5.31
CA ALA A 70 -16.46 -2.87 -4.46
C ALA A 70 -15.12 -3.14 -3.78
N ILE A 71 -14.85 -4.39 -3.37
CA ILE A 71 -13.55 -4.77 -2.81
C ILE A 71 -12.45 -4.63 -3.87
N VAL A 72 -12.71 -5.06 -5.11
CA VAL A 72 -11.77 -4.92 -6.23
C VAL A 72 -11.49 -3.44 -6.51
N LEU A 73 -12.53 -2.60 -6.58
CA LEU A 73 -12.38 -1.17 -6.79
C LEU A 73 -11.57 -0.50 -5.66
N ALA A 74 -11.83 -0.88 -4.40
CA ALA A 74 -11.07 -0.38 -3.26
C ALA A 74 -9.59 -0.80 -3.34
N SER A 75 -9.30 -2.05 -3.71
CA SER A 75 -7.92 -2.51 -3.89
C SER A 75 -7.21 -1.79 -5.04
N LEU A 76 -7.89 -1.57 -6.16
CA LEU A 76 -7.32 -0.86 -7.31
C LEU A 76 -7.01 0.60 -6.95
N SER A 77 -7.91 1.25 -6.21
CA SER A 77 -7.68 2.59 -5.63
C SER A 77 -6.41 2.57 -4.78
N VAL A 78 -6.30 1.67 -3.79
CA VAL A 78 -5.10 1.60 -2.94
C VAL A 78 -3.83 1.41 -3.76
N VAL A 79 -3.80 0.51 -4.76
CA VAL A 79 -2.62 0.29 -5.61
C VAL A 79 -2.21 1.54 -6.38
N ILE A 80 -3.17 2.24 -6.99
CA ILE A 80 -2.92 3.48 -7.71
C ILE A 80 -2.44 4.57 -6.74
N GLY A 81 -3.07 4.70 -5.58
CA GLY A 81 -2.70 5.70 -4.57
C GLY A 81 -1.31 5.45 -3.99
N VAL A 82 -0.94 4.18 -3.78
CA VAL A 82 0.40 3.75 -3.36
C VAL A 82 1.44 4.20 -4.38
N PHE A 83 1.17 4.08 -5.69
CA PHE A 83 2.08 4.61 -6.72
C PHE A 83 2.27 6.13 -6.60
N PHE A 84 1.17 6.88 -6.44
CA PHE A 84 1.25 8.34 -6.25
C PHE A 84 1.91 8.76 -4.94
N GLU A 85 1.80 7.96 -3.89
CA GLU A 85 2.54 8.16 -2.64
C GLU A 85 4.06 8.08 -2.89
N ARG A 86 4.54 7.12 -3.70
CA ARG A 86 5.98 7.04 -4.05
C ARG A 86 6.39 8.21 -4.93
N TYR A 87 5.52 8.60 -5.87
CA TYR A 87 5.74 9.79 -6.69
C TYR A 87 5.86 11.07 -5.83
N TYR A 88 4.99 11.23 -4.83
CA TYR A 88 5.00 12.35 -3.89
C TYR A 88 6.24 12.38 -2.99
N LEU A 89 6.76 11.21 -2.62
CA LEU A 89 8.01 11.14 -1.86
C LEU A 89 9.19 11.59 -2.73
N VAL A 90 9.29 11.08 -3.96
CA VAL A 90 10.46 11.29 -4.81
C VAL A 90 10.50 12.69 -5.42
N ILE A 91 9.43 13.15 -6.09
CA ILE A 91 9.48 14.39 -6.87
C ILE A 91 9.52 15.63 -5.97
N PRO A 92 8.53 15.88 -5.08
CA PRO A 92 8.62 16.96 -4.10
C PRO A 92 9.85 16.87 -3.18
N GLY A 93 10.26 15.66 -2.79
CA GLY A 93 11.43 15.45 -1.95
C GLY A 93 12.74 15.85 -2.62
N ALA A 94 12.88 15.60 -3.92
CA ALA A 94 14.03 16.02 -4.72
C ALA A 94 13.93 17.48 -5.21
N ALA A 95 12.72 18.03 -5.32
CA ALA A 95 12.49 19.39 -5.82
C ALA A 95 12.89 20.47 -4.80
N TYR A 96 12.75 20.21 -3.51
CA TYR A 96 13.13 21.18 -2.49
C TYR A 96 14.66 21.24 -2.31
N PRO A 97 15.30 22.41 -2.43
CA PRO A 97 16.75 22.51 -2.39
C PRO A 97 17.30 22.14 -1.00
N MET A 98 18.34 21.30 -0.99
CA MET A 98 19.03 20.89 0.22
C MET A 98 20.06 21.94 0.64
N ALA A 99 20.09 22.28 1.93
CA ALA A 99 21.09 23.17 2.48
C ALA A 99 22.40 22.41 2.73
N PHE A 100 23.26 22.31 1.71
CA PHE A 100 24.57 21.67 1.82
C PHE A 100 25.57 22.48 2.66
N TYR A 101 25.42 23.80 2.68
CA TYR A 101 26.32 24.73 3.37
C TYR A 101 25.48 25.79 4.12
N PRO A 102 26.00 26.32 5.24
CA PRO A 102 25.35 27.43 5.94
C PRO A 102 25.30 28.68 5.05
N GLY A 103 24.11 29.26 4.90
CA GLY A 103 23.86 30.44 4.05
C GLY A 103 22.89 30.16 2.91
N LYS A 104 22.60 31.18 2.11
CA LYS A 104 21.76 31.05 0.91
C LYS A 104 22.65 30.58 -0.24
N ILE A 105 22.41 29.37 -0.72
CA ILE A 105 23.07 28.86 -1.92
C ILE A 105 22.45 29.59 -3.13
N GLU A 106 23.26 30.31 -3.89
CA GLU A 106 22.83 30.97 -5.12
C GLU A 106 23.10 30.09 -6.36
N GLY A 107 22.36 30.31 -7.43
CA GLY A 107 22.46 29.54 -8.67
C GLY A 107 21.64 28.25 -8.68
N VAL A 108 22.00 27.33 -9.57
CA VAL A 108 21.23 26.12 -9.90
C VAL A 108 20.99 25.22 -8.68
N TYR A 109 21.93 25.17 -7.74
CA TYR A 109 21.87 24.33 -6.54
C TYR A 109 20.95 24.87 -5.44
N GLY A 110 20.56 26.15 -5.50
CA GLY A 110 19.61 26.77 -4.57
C GLY A 110 18.21 26.96 -5.15
N ALA A 111 18.02 26.64 -6.43
CA ALA A 111 16.74 26.75 -7.11
C ALA A 111 15.85 25.53 -6.83
N VAL A 112 14.53 25.73 -6.91
CA VAL A 112 13.57 24.62 -6.84
C VAL A 112 13.69 23.76 -8.09
N GLY A 113 13.86 22.46 -7.91
CA GLY A 113 13.94 21.49 -9.00
C GLY A 113 12.62 21.40 -9.77
N HIS A 114 12.71 21.44 -11.10
CA HIS A 114 11.58 21.21 -11.99
C HIS A 114 11.76 19.86 -12.71
N PHE A 115 10.76 18.99 -12.59
CA PHE A 115 10.76 17.65 -13.18
C PHE A 115 9.62 17.52 -14.21
N PRO A 116 9.86 17.94 -15.47
CA PRO A 116 8.83 17.85 -16.49
C PRO A 116 8.61 16.41 -16.94
N LEU A 117 7.35 15.97 -17.02
CA LEU A 117 7.00 14.64 -17.52
C LEU A 117 7.21 14.56 -19.04
N SER A 118 8.28 13.89 -19.47
CA SER A 118 8.64 13.74 -20.88
C SER A 118 8.09 12.44 -21.48
N ILE A 119 7.97 12.38 -22.82
CA ILE A 119 7.51 11.16 -23.53
C ILE A 119 8.44 9.97 -23.24
N ALA A 120 9.75 10.23 -23.09
CA ALA A 120 10.72 9.20 -22.76
C ALA A 120 10.45 8.57 -21.38
N GLU A 121 10.04 9.36 -20.39
CA GLU A 121 9.69 8.87 -19.04
C GLU A 121 8.41 8.02 -19.05
N PHE A 122 7.43 8.39 -19.88
CA PHE A 122 6.25 7.55 -20.12
C PHE A 122 6.62 6.22 -20.78
N GLY A 123 7.48 6.26 -21.81
CA GLY A 123 7.99 5.05 -22.47
C GLY A 123 8.72 4.13 -21.48
N LEU A 124 9.55 4.70 -20.61
CA LEU A 124 10.29 3.96 -19.59
C LEU A 124 9.34 3.35 -18.54
N SER A 125 8.33 4.11 -18.10
CA SER A 125 7.31 3.62 -17.17
C SER A 125 6.54 2.44 -17.75
N ILE A 126 6.06 2.55 -18.99
CA ILE A 126 5.36 1.47 -19.70
C ILE A 126 6.28 0.25 -19.87
N GLY A 127 7.56 0.48 -20.20
CA GLY A 127 8.57 -0.57 -20.30
C GLY A 127 8.73 -1.38 -19.01
N ILE A 128 8.75 -0.72 -17.85
CA ILE A 128 8.82 -1.39 -16.54
C ILE A 128 7.57 -2.25 -16.30
N PHE A 129 6.37 -1.73 -16.57
CA PHE A 129 5.12 -2.51 -16.42
C PHE A 129 5.08 -3.70 -17.37
N ALA A 130 5.51 -3.53 -18.63
CA ALA A 130 5.58 -4.60 -19.62
C ALA A 130 6.59 -5.68 -19.19
N MET A 131 7.76 -5.29 -18.68
CA MET A 131 8.76 -6.22 -18.18
C MET A 131 8.25 -7.03 -16.97
N LEU A 132 7.60 -6.36 -16.01
CA LEU A 132 6.97 -7.01 -14.86
C LEU A 132 5.88 -8.01 -15.29
N ALA A 133 5.01 -7.62 -16.22
CA ALA A 133 3.97 -8.49 -16.74
C ALA A 133 4.57 -9.71 -17.48
N LEU A 134 5.62 -9.49 -18.28
CA LEU A 134 6.33 -10.56 -18.97
C LEU A 134 6.95 -11.55 -17.96
N MET A 135 7.67 -11.06 -16.94
CA MET A 135 8.22 -11.93 -15.90
C MET A 135 7.13 -12.70 -15.14
N PHE A 136 5.99 -12.07 -14.85
CA PHE A 136 4.86 -12.73 -14.20
C PHE A 136 4.29 -13.86 -15.07
N ILE A 137 4.09 -13.63 -16.37
CA ILE A 137 3.61 -14.66 -17.32
C ILE A 137 4.61 -15.79 -17.47
N LEU A 138 5.91 -15.49 -17.58
CA LEU A 138 6.95 -16.52 -17.62
C LEU A 138 6.98 -17.32 -16.32
N GLY A 139 6.82 -16.66 -15.17
CA GLY A 139 6.67 -17.32 -13.87
C GLY A 139 5.50 -18.32 -13.86
N LEU A 140 4.32 -17.91 -14.33
CA LEU A 140 3.16 -18.81 -14.43
C LEU A 140 3.37 -19.96 -15.42
N ARG A 141 4.17 -19.75 -16.47
CA ARG A 141 4.45 -20.77 -17.49
C ARG A 141 5.47 -21.80 -17.04
N TYR A 142 6.50 -21.38 -16.28
CA TYR A 142 7.65 -22.21 -15.95
C TYR A 142 7.71 -22.68 -14.50
N LEU A 143 6.93 -22.08 -13.59
CA LEU A 143 6.87 -22.47 -12.18
C LEU A 143 5.51 -23.11 -11.88
N ASP A 144 5.53 -24.26 -11.20
CA ASP A 144 4.33 -24.85 -10.59
C ASP A 144 3.89 -23.99 -9.40
N THR A 145 3.06 -22.99 -9.68
CA THR A 145 2.60 -21.97 -8.72
C THR A 145 1.35 -22.38 -7.95
N LEU A 146 0.68 -23.44 -8.37
CA LEU A 146 -0.50 -23.96 -7.69
C LEU A 146 -0.05 -24.89 -6.54
N PRO A 147 -0.54 -24.67 -5.31
CA PRO A 147 -0.31 -25.65 -4.25
C PRO A 147 -0.87 -27.01 -4.70
N PRO A 148 -0.21 -28.13 -4.36
CA PRO A 148 -0.80 -29.44 -4.53
C PRO A 148 -2.18 -29.43 -3.91
N VAL A 149 -3.18 -29.93 -4.64
CA VAL A 149 -4.53 -30.05 -4.11
C VAL A 149 -4.45 -31.02 -2.93
N GLU A 150 -4.34 -30.50 -1.71
CA GLU A 150 -4.50 -31.28 -0.49
C GLU A 150 -5.95 -31.78 -0.51
N ALA A 151 -6.11 -33.05 -0.89
CA ALA A 151 -7.34 -33.77 -0.64
C ALA A 151 -7.54 -33.74 0.86
N LYS A 152 -8.46 -32.87 1.31
CA LYS A 152 -8.88 -32.78 2.70
C LYS A 152 -9.21 -34.19 3.18
N GLU A 153 -8.31 -34.75 3.99
CA GLU A 153 -8.49 -36.06 4.59
C GLU A 153 -9.82 -36.00 5.36
N PRO A 154 -10.78 -36.88 5.06
CA PRO A 154 -12.06 -36.86 5.74
C PRO A 154 -11.79 -36.99 7.23
N ALA A 155 -12.42 -36.13 8.03
CA ALA A 155 -12.23 -36.06 9.47
C ALA A 155 -12.53 -37.40 10.16
N THR A 156 -11.56 -38.31 10.17
CA THR A 156 -11.50 -39.50 11.02
C THR A 156 -10.80 -39.10 12.31
N ALA A 157 -11.36 -38.10 13.01
CA ALA A 157 -10.85 -37.62 14.29
C ALA A 157 -11.98 -37.23 15.25
N SER A 158 -13.16 -37.85 15.12
CA SER A 158 -14.29 -37.62 16.02
C SER A 158 -15.08 -38.88 16.39
N LEU A 159 -14.52 -40.08 16.22
CA LEU A 159 -15.16 -41.33 16.68
C LEU A 159 -14.45 -42.01 17.86
N GLU A 160 -13.41 -41.41 18.44
CA GLU A 160 -12.83 -41.91 19.68
C GLU A 160 -13.11 -40.97 20.85
N GLY A 161 -14.20 -41.28 21.55
CA GLY A 161 -14.50 -40.87 22.92
C GLY A 161 -16.00 -40.86 23.23
N PRO A 162 -16.50 -41.34 24.39
CA PRO A 162 -15.96 -42.27 25.38
C PRO A 162 -16.94 -43.46 25.59
N ALA A 163 -16.89 -44.50 24.75
CA ALA A 163 -17.78 -45.66 24.89
C ALA A 163 -17.18 -46.82 25.73
N ALA A 164 -15.90 -46.72 26.13
CA ALA A 164 -15.21 -47.80 26.84
C ALA A 164 -15.36 -47.78 28.38
N ALA A 165 -16.26 -46.95 28.94
CA ALA A 165 -16.36 -46.74 30.39
C ALA A 165 -17.68 -47.20 31.05
N SER A 166 -18.55 -47.97 30.38
CA SER A 166 -19.83 -48.39 31.00
C SER A 166 -20.33 -49.82 30.78
N GLU A 167 -19.58 -50.71 30.11
CA GLU A 167 -20.04 -52.11 29.88
C GLU A 167 -19.16 -53.21 30.51
N GLN A 168 -18.36 -52.89 31.54
CA GLN A 168 -17.61 -53.92 32.30
C GLN A 168 -18.01 -54.04 33.79
N THR A 169 -19.16 -53.47 34.21
CA THR A 169 -19.69 -53.61 35.58
C THR A 169 -21.08 -54.27 35.61
N SER A 170 -21.31 -55.27 34.76
CA SER A 170 -22.45 -56.19 34.89
C SER A 170 -21.99 -57.63 34.70
N ALA A 171 -20.98 -58.02 35.48
CA ALA A 171 -20.66 -59.41 35.76
C ALA A 171 -20.46 -59.53 37.29
N ALA A 172 -21.58 -59.54 38.01
CA ALA A 172 -21.73 -60.01 39.38
C ALA A 172 -23.21 -60.37 39.60
#